data_AF-A0A1Y4BBR4-F1
#
_entry.id   AF-A0A1Y4BBR4-F1
#
_cell.length_a   1.000
_cell.length_b   1.000
_cell.length_c   1.000
_cell.angle_alpha   90.00
_cell.angle_beta   90.00
_cell.angle_gamma   90.00
#
_symmetry.space_group_name_H-M   'P 1'
#
loop_
_entity.id
_entity.type
_entity.pdbx_description
1 polymer ?
#
loop_
_entity_poly.entity_id
_entity_poly.type
_entity_poly.pdbx_seq_one_letter_code
_entity_poly.pdbx_strand_id
1 'polypeptide(L)'
;MMLKDALARLRRERGLTQEELARRLYITRQAVSRWECGATEPGIDMLKLIARELDVPVTALLDMPEHYCQSCGMVFTAPGQHGHEADGSEAEDFCRWCYEGGYYTDDVTMDEMIEDCAPRMAEAMGWTVDEAASLLGAVLPTLRRWA
;
A
#
# COMPACT_ATOMS: atom_id res chain seq x y z
N MET A 1 6.32 3.85 -10.00
CA MET A 1 6.52 5.32 -9.89
C MET A 1 7.13 5.61 -8.53
N MET A 2 8.25 6.35 -8.48
CA MET A 2 8.95 6.60 -7.22
C MET A 2 8.14 7.54 -6.30
N LEU A 3 8.11 7.27 -4.99
CA LEU A 3 7.46 8.09 -3.96
C LEU A 3 7.76 9.59 -4.09
N LYS A 4 9.02 9.93 -4.39
CA LYS A 4 9.48 11.33 -4.54
C LYS A 4 8.70 12.10 -5.63
N ASP A 5 8.39 11.42 -6.74
CA ASP A 5 7.71 12.02 -7.88
C ASP A 5 6.20 12.14 -7.58
N ALA A 6 5.64 11.11 -6.94
CA ALA A 6 4.25 11.08 -6.50
C ALA A 6 3.95 12.22 -5.51
N LEU A 7 4.75 12.35 -4.45
CA LEU A 7 4.59 13.38 -3.42
C LEU A 7 4.62 14.79 -4.01
N ALA A 8 5.65 15.07 -4.81
CA ALA A 8 5.83 16.40 -5.39
C ALA A 8 4.70 16.76 -6.37
N ARG A 9 4.17 15.79 -7.13
CA ARG A 9 3.01 15.97 -8.00
C ARG A 9 1.75 16.26 -7.19
N LEU A 10 1.39 15.36 -6.27
CA LEU A 10 0.16 15.44 -5.46
C LEU A 10 0.09 16.72 -4.63
N ARG A 11 1.23 17.16 -4.08
CA ARG A 11 1.33 18.44 -3.36
C ARG A 11 1.01 19.63 -4.29
N ARG A 12 1.56 19.64 -5.51
CA ARG A 12 1.34 20.72 -6.48
C ARG A 12 -0.10 20.74 -7.01
N GLU A 13 -0.70 19.59 -7.23
CA GLU A 13 -2.12 19.46 -7.63
C GLU A 13 -3.06 20.07 -6.57
N ARG A 14 -2.66 20.04 -5.30
CA ARG A 14 -3.37 20.71 -4.19
C ARG A 14 -2.98 22.17 -3.96
N GLY A 15 -2.13 22.73 -4.83
CA GLY A 15 -1.67 24.12 -4.73
C GLY A 15 -0.80 24.41 -3.50
N LEU A 16 -0.24 23.39 -2.85
CA LEU A 16 0.56 23.55 -1.64
C LEU A 16 2.03 23.80 -1.98
N THR A 17 2.70 24.66 -1.21
CA THR A 17 4.17 24.75 -1.23
C THR A 17 4.79 23.69 -0.32
N GLN A 18 6.10 23.42 -0.45
CA GLN A 18 6.79 22.52 0.49
C GLN A 18 6.68 23.02 1.95
N GLU A 19 6.73 24.34 2.15
CA GLU A 19 6.59 24.97 3.46
C GLU A 19 5.19 24.75 4.03
N GLU A 20 4.17 24.93 3.22
CA GLU A 20 2.79 24.76 3.64
C GLU A 20 2.48 23.30 3.98
N LEU A 21 2.92 22.34 3.16
CA LEU A 21 2.77 20.92 3.49
C LEU A 21 3.51 20.57 4.79
N ALA A 22 4.75 21.05 4.96
CA ALA A 22 5.53 20.82 6.17
C ALA A 22 4.82 21.36 7.42
N ARG A 23 4.26 22.57 7.33
CA ARG A 23 3.50 23.20 8.41
C ARG A 23 2.28 22.38 8.83
N ARG A 24 1.55 21.81 7.87
CA ARG A 24 0.37 20.96 8.13
C ARG A 24 0.72 19.60 8.72
N LEU A 25 1.89 19.07 8.36
CA LEU A 25 2.42 17.82 8.91
C LEU A 25 3.23 18.01 10.20
N TYR A 26 3.36 19.24 10.70
CA TYR A 26 4.18 19.58 11.88
C TYR A 26 5.65 19.16 11.78
N ILE A 27 6.24 19.32 10.59
CA ILE A 27 7.64 19.00 10.29
C ILE A 27 8.35 20.21 9.66
N THR A 28 9.63 20.05 9.36
CA THR A 28 10.40 21.07 8.66
C THR A 28 10.22 20.98 7.14
N ARG A 29 10.25 22.13 6.45
CA ARG A 29 10.33 22.19 4.98
C ARG A 29 11.49 21.36 4.41
N GLN A 30 12.59 21.27 5.15
CA GLN A 30 13.76 20.49 4.75
C GLN A 30 13.45 18.99 4.68
N ALA A 31 12.59 18.45 5.55
CA ALA A 31 12.16 17.06 5.47
C ALA A 31 11.40 16.79 4.15
N VAL A 32 10.40 17.63 3.83
CA VAL A 32 9.64 17.54 2.58
C VAL A 32 10.56 17.65 1.35
N SER A 33 11.49 18.60 1.36
CA SER A 33 12.48 18.75 0.27
C SER A 33 13.33 17.51 0.08
N ARG A 34 13.83 16.90 1.17
CA ARG A 34 14.62 15.67 1.09
C ARG A 34 13.81 14.49 0.54
N TRP A 35 12.54 14.38 0.90
CA TRP A 35 11.65 13.35 0.34
C TRP A 35 11.40 13.55 -1.16
N GLU A 36 11.08 14.77 -1.58
CA GLU A 36 10.84 15.09 -3.00
C GLU A 36 12.11 14.97 -3.87
N CYS A 37 13.29 15.09 -3.27
CA CYS A 37 14.57 14.84 -3.95
C CYS A 37 15.02 13.37 -3.88
N GLY A 38 14.33 12.49 -3.15
CA GLY A 38 14.73 11.11 -2.92
C GLY A 38 15.99 10.96 -2.05
N ALA A 39 16.35 11.97 -1.26
CA ALA A 39 17.50 11.94 -0.37
C ALA A 39 17.22 11.13 0.92
N THR A 40 15.96 11.06 1.32
CA THR A 40 15.44 10.22 2.42
C THR A 40 14.01 9.84 2.10
N GLU A 41 13.45 8.89 2.84
CA GLU A 41 12.05 8.50 2.76
C GLU A 41 11.32 8.79 4.09
N PRO A 42 10.03 9.17 4.06
CA PRO A 42 9.18 9.20 5.24
C PRO A 42 8.87 7.77 5.70
N GLY A 43 8.75 7.55 7.02
CA GLY A 43 8.23 6.30 7.56
C GLY A 43 6.74 6.11 7.29
N ILE A 44 6.21 4.91 7.60
CA ILE A 44 4.82 4.52 7.32
C ILE A 44 3.78 5.47 7.96
N ASP A 45 3.96 5.84 9.23
CA ASP A 45 3.03 6.76 9.89
C ASP A 45 3.03 8.14 9.23
N MET A 46 4.19 8.61 8.80
CA MET A 46 4.30 9.87 8.07
C MET A 46 3.66 9.78 6.68
N LEU A 47 3.80 8.65 5.98
CA LEU A 47 3.09 8.38 4.72
C LEU A 47 1.57 8.44 4.90
N LYS A 48 1.04 7.85 5.98
CA LYS A 48 -0.39 7.91 6.31
C LYS A 48 -0.87 9.34 6.56
N LEU A 49 -0.07 10.14 7.26
CA LEU A 49 -0.37 11.56 7.48
C LEU A 49 -0.35 12.37 6.18
N ILE A 50 0.65 12.14 5.33
CA ILE A 50 0.74 12.76 4.00
C ILE A 50 -0.47 12.38 3.15
N ALA A 51 -0.84 11.10 3.11
CA ALA A 51 -1.98 10.60 2.34
C ALA A 51 -3.29 11.28 2.79
N ARG A 52 -3.49 11.39 4.11
CA ARG A 52 -4.65 12.09 4.69
C ARG A 52 -4.65 13.58 4.36
N GLU A 53 -3.53 14.27 4.53
CA GLU A 53 -3.41 15.71 4.25
C GLU A 53 -3.58 16.02 2.76
N LEU A 54 -3.04 15.15 1.93
CA LEU A 54 -3.20 15.18 0.50
C LEU A 54 -4.41 14.36 0.05
N ASP A 55 -5.44 14.11 0.88
CA ASP A 55 -6.71 13.48 0.50
C ASP A 55 -6.60 12.43 -0.64
N VAL A 56 -5.71 11.46 -0.49
CA VAL A 56 -5.47 10.35 -1.42
C VAL A 56 -5.28 9.06 -0.64
N PRO A 57 -5.56 7.88 -1.24
CA PRO A 57 -5.18 6.63 -0.61
C PRO A 57 -3.66 6.54 -0.44
N VAL A 58 -3.19 5.89 0.63
CA VAL A 58 -1.74 5.73 0.89
C VAL A 58 -1.03 5.04 -0.28
N THR A 59 -1.73 4.17 -1.00
CA THR A 59 -1.26 3.48 -2.21
C THR A 59 -0.83 4.44 -3.33
N ALA A 60 -1.35 5.67 -3.37
CA ALA A 60 -0.92 6.68 -4.35
C ALA A 60 0.48 7.25 -4.08
N LEU A 61 0.99 7.07 -2.86
CA LEU A 61 2.35 7.46 -2.45
C LEU A 61 3.33 6.29 -2.51
N LEU A 62 2.83 5.06 -2.47
CA LEU A 62 3.65 3.86 -2.52
C LEU A 62 3.97 3.50 -3.98
N ASP A 63 5.14 2.92 -4.20
CA ASP A 63 5.46 2.31 -5.49
C ASP A 63 4.77 0.94 -5.57
N MET A 64 3.44 0.98 -5.68
CA MET A 64 2.65 -0.24 -5.81
C MET A 64 2.89 -0.80 -7.22
N PRO A 65 3.21 -2.10 -7.33
CA PRO A 65 3.27 -2.76 -8.63
C PRO A 65 1.89 -2.71 -9.30
N GLU A 66 1.88 -2.76 -10.64
CA GLU A 66 0.62 -2.68 -11.41
C GLU A 66 -0.33 -3.85 -11.11
N HIS A 67 0.22 -5.01 -10.70
CA HIS A 67 -0.55 -6.23 -10.42
C HIS A 67 -0.23 -6.78 -9.03
N TYR A 68 -1.27 -6.85 -8.19
CA TYR A 68 -1.21 -7.41 -6.84
C TYR A 68 -2.59 -7.95 -6.44
N CYS A 69 -2.58 -8.91 -5.52
CA CYS A 69 -3.77 -9.56 -5.03
C CYS A 69 -4.73 -8.56 -4.36
N GLN A 70 -5.95 -8.50 -4.86
CA GLN A 70 -7.05 -7.65 -4.38
C GLN A 70 -7.78 -8.22 -3.15
N SER A 71 -7.14 -9.17 -2.46
CA SER A 71 -7.58 -9.71 -1.16
C SER A 71 -6.53 -9.44 -0.07
N CYS A 72 -5.29 -9.88 -0.26
CA CYS A 72 -4.25 -9.74 0.78
C CYS A 72 -3.18 -8.68 0.48
N GLY A 73 -3.24 -8.01 -0.68
CA GLY A 73 -2.22 -7.03 -1.10
C GLY A 73 -0.89 -7.64 -1.54
N MET A 74 -0.80 -8.98 -1.65
CA MET A 74 0.42 -9.67 -2.08
C MET A 74 0.78 -9.32 -3.54
N VAL A 75 2.02 -8.91 -3.74
CA VAL A 75 2.60 -8.65 -5.06
C VAL A 75 2.93 -9.96 -5.76
N PHE A 76 2.59 -10.06 -7.05
CA PHE A 76 2.97 -11.19 -7.88
C PHE A 76 4.41 -11.02 -8.39
N THR A 77 5.32 -11.85 -7.89
CA THR A 77 6.76 -11.82 -8.20
C THR A 77 7.24 -13.06 -8.95
N ALA A 78 6.40 -14.09 -9.06
CA ALA A 78 6.71 -15.36 -9.72
C ALA A 78 5.49 -15.97 -10.44
N PRO A 79 5.70 -16.81 -11.47
CA PRO A 79 4.62 -17.56 -12.10
C PRO A 79 3.89 -18.49 -11.12
N GLY A 80 2.60 -18.75 -11.38
CA GLY A 80 1.79 -19.70 -10.60
C GLY A 80 1.37 -19.20 -9.21
N GLN A 81 1.36 -17.87 -9.01
CA GLN A 81 0.86 -17.22 -7.80
C GLN A 81 -0.62 -16.80 -7.89
N HIS A 82 -1.18 -16.71 -9.11
CA HIS A 82 -2.59 -16.41 -9.32
C HIS A 82 -3.49 -17.59 -8.93
N GLY A 83 -4.67 -17.26 -8.42
CA GLY A 83 -5.75 -18.23 -8.23
C GLY A 83 -6.45 -18.54 -9.55
N HIS A 84 -7.51 -19.33 -9.49
CA HIS A 84 -8.28 -19.70 -10.67
C HIS A 84 -9.78 -19.41 -10.52
N GLU A 85 -10.42 -19.14 -11.64
CA GLU A 85 -11.87 -19.08 -11.77
C GLU A 85 -12.47 -20.49 -11.81
N ALA A 86 -13.80 -20.59 -11.73
CA ALA A 86 -14.52 -21.86 -11.75
C ALA A 86 -14.32 -22.65 -13.06
N ASP A 87 -13.97 -21.99 -14.15
CA ASP A 87 -13.66 -22.61 -15.44
C ASP A 87 -12.18 -23.02 -15.59
N GLY A 88 -11.36 -22.76 -14.57
CA GLY A 88 -9.93 -23.07 -14.53
C GLY A 88 -9.02 -22.01 -15.17
N SER A 89 -9.56 -20.89 -15.66
CA SER A 89 -8.76 -19.73 -16.10
C SER A 89 -8.10 -19.02 -14.92
N GLU A 90 -6.98 -18.32 -15.13
CA GLU A 90 -6.30 -17.58 -14.06
C GLU A 90 -7.10 -16.35 -13.64
N ALA A 91 -7.25 -16.15 -12.33
CA ALA A 91 -7.76 -14.92 -11.75
C ALA A 91 -6.63 -13.90 -11.62
N GLU A 92 -6.55 -12.94 -12.55
CA GLU A 92 -5.48 -11.92 -12.62
C GLU A 92 -5.35 -11.08 -11.34
N ASP A 93 -6.42 -11.00 -10.57
CA ASP A 93 -6.56 -10.08 -9.46
C ASP A 93 -6.44 -10.74 -8.08
N PHE A 94 -6.32 -12.06 -8.02
CA PHE A 94 -6.30 -12.79 -6.75
C PHE A 94 -5.19 -13.83 -6.73
N CYS A 95 -4.53 -13.97 -5.59
CA CYS A 95 -3.56 -15.03 -5.40
C CYS A 95 -4.25 -16.36 -5.08
N ARG A 96 -3.57 -17.46 -5.40
CA ARG A 96 -4.03 -18.84 -5.14
C ARG A 96 -4.29 -19.18 -3.68
N TRP A 97 -3.81 -18.35 -2.77
CA TRP A 97 -4.03 -18.51 -1.32
C TRP A 97 -5.22 -17.71 -0.81
N CYS A 98 -5.80 -16.84 -1.63
CA CYS A 98 -6.99 -16.08 -1.29
C CYS A 98 -8.19 -16.48 -2.13
N TYR A 99 -7.99 -16.97 -3.34
CA TYR A 99 -9.07 -17.30 -4.27
C TYR A 99 -8.71 -18.54 -5.10
N GLU A 100 -9.65 -19.48 -5.19
CA GLU A 100 -9.48 -20.71 -5.95
C GLU A 100 -10.84 -21.25 -6.40
N GLY A 101 -10.92 -21.71 -7.65
CA GLY A 101 -12.14 -22.29 -8.24
C GLY A 101 -13.37 -21.39 -8.22
N GLY A 102 -13.20 -20.07 -8.26
CA GLY A 102 -14.32 -19.11 -8.27
C GLY A 102 -14.78 -18.62 -6.89
N TYR A 103 -14.06 -18.95 -5.81
CA TYR A 103 -14.43 -18.60 -4.43
C TYR A 103 -13.22 -18.15 -3.61
N TYR A 104 -13.46 -17.32 -2.60
CA TYR A 104 -12.43 -17.06 -1.58
C TYR A 104 -12.16 -18.33 -0.78
N THR A 105 -10.88 -18.63 -0.52
CA THR A 105 -10.46 -19.88 0.13
C THR A 105 -10.85 -19.95 1.60
N ASP A 106 -10.97 -18.79 2.25
CA ASP A 106 -11.25 -18.68 3.68
C ASP A 106 -12.19 -17.50 3.96
N ASP A 107 -13.09 -17.70 4.93
CA ASP A 107 -13.99 -16.68 5.48
C ASP A 107 -13.33 -16.03 6.71
N VAL A 108 -12.51 -15.02 6.47
CA VAL A 108 -11.79 -14.25 7.49
C VAL A 108 -12.18 -12.79 7.43
N THR A 109 -12.13 -12.14 8.59
CA THR A 109 -12.25 -10.69 8.72
C THR A 109 -11.00 -9.98 8.19
N MET A 110 -11.11 -8.67 7.95
CA MET A 110 -9.97 -7.86 7.53
C MET A 110 -8.87 -7.83 8.61
N ASP A 111 -9.24 -7.79 9.89
CA ASP A 111 -8.26 -7.80 10.99
C ASP A 111 -7.49 -9.12 11.03
N GLU A 112 -8.16 -10.26 10.88
CA GLU A 112 -7.51 -11.57 10.78
C GLU A 112 -6.58 -11.65 9.55
N MET A 113 -7.00 -11.09 8.41
CA MET A 113 -6.12 -10.99 7.22
C MET A 113 -4.86 -10.15 7.49
N ILE A 114 -4.97 -9.06 8.25
CA ILE A 114 -3.82 -8.23 8.63
C ILE A 114 -2.88 -9.03 9.54
N GLU A 115 -3.42 -9.71 10.55
CA GLU A 115 -2.65 -10.53 11.49
C GLU A 115 -1.86 -11.64 10.77
N ASP A 116 -2.48 -12.28 9.76
CA ASP A 116 -1.83 -13.35 8.99
C ASP A 116 -0.79 -12.83 7.99
N CYS A 117 -1.03 -11.66 7.38
CA CYS A 117 -0.17 -11.12 6.33
C CYS A 117 0.98 -10.26 6.85
N ALA A 118 0.79 -9.54 7.97
CA ALA A 118 1.76 -8.59 8.51
C ALA A 118 3.13 -9.22 8.81
N PRO A 119 3.24 -10.41 9.45
CA PRO A 119 4.53 -11.03 9.72
C PRO A 119 5.31 -11.37 8.44
N ARG A 120 4.62 -11.89 7.41
CA ARG A 120 5.24 -12.24 6.12
C ARG A 120 5.73 -11.00 5.38
N MET A 121 4.95 -9.93 5.40
CA MET A 121 5.34 -8.65 4.83
C MET A 121 6.51 -8.02 5.57
N ALA A 122 6.50 -8.06 6.91
CA ALA A 122 7.57 -7.55 7.75
C ALA A 122 8.90 -8.26 7.44
N GLU A 123 8.90 -9.59 7.34
CA GLU A 123 10.07 -10.38 6.96
C GLU A 123 10.56 -10.01 5.55
N ALA A 124 9.67 -9.93 4.57
CA ALA A 124 10.03 -9.64 3.18
C ALA A 124 10.60 -8.23 2.99
N MET A 125 10.10 -7.24 3.73
CA MET A 125 10.46 -5.82 3.60
C MET A 125 11.54 -5.38 4.60
N GLY A 126 11.89 -6.22 5.57
CA GLY A 126 12.78 -5.85 6.68
C GLY A 126 12.15 -4.81 7.62
N TRP A 127 10.83 -4.80 7.75
CA TRP A 127 10.06 -3.94 8.65
C TRP A 127 9.73 -4.65 9.96
N THR A 128 9.22 -3.89 10.92
CA THR A 128 8.54 -4.48 12.08
C THR A 128 7.14 -4.98 11.70
N VAL A 129 6.62 -5.94 12.48
CA VAL A 129 5.24 -6.43 12.29
C VAL A 129 4.23 -5.30 12.44
N ASP A 130 4.46 -4.38 13.38
CA ASP A 130 3.57 -3.23 13.61
C ASP A 130 3.53 -2.28 12.40
N GLU A 131 4.68 -2.02 11.76
CA GLU A 131 4.73 -1.21 10.54
C GLU A 131 3.98 -1.88 9.38
N ALA A 132 4.17 -3.20 9.20
CA ALA A 132 3.47 -3.97 8.19
C ALA A 132 1.95 -4.00 8.44
N ALA A 133 1.52 -4.21 9.68
CA ALA A 133 0.11 -4.17 10.07
C ALA A 133 -0.49 -2.77 9.85
N SER A 134 0.24 -1.71 10.21
CA SER A 134 -0.18 -0.32 10.01
C SER A 134 -0.37 0.03 8.52
N LEU A 135 0.47 -0.52 7.64
CA LEU A 135 0.34 -0.39 6.20
C LEU A 135 -0.85 -1.21 5.67
N LEU A 136 -0.94 -2.49 6.03
CA LEU A 136 -2.03 -3.37 5.60
C LEU A 136 -3.39 -2.80 6.01
N GLY A 137 -3.53 -2.27 7.23
CA GLY A 137 -4.76 -1.60 7.66
C GLY A 137 -5.13 -0.35 6.86
N ALA A 138 -4.19 0.25 6.11
CA ALA A 138 -4.46 1.35 5.19
C ALA A 138 -4.68 0.87 3.74
N VAL A 139 -4.16 -0.30 3.36
CA VAL A 139 -4.24 -0.86 2.00
C VAL A 139 -5.46 -1.77 1.85
N LEU A 140 -5.69 -2.73 2.76
CA LEU A 140 -6.76 -3.71 2.64
C LEU A 140 -8.15 -3.08 2.43
N PRO A 141 -8.56 -2.01 3.13
CA PRO A 141 -9.87 -1.39 2.90
C PRO A 141 -10.08 -0.84 1.48
N THR A 142 -9.01 -0.72 0.69
CA THR A 142 -9.07 -0.22 -0.69
C THR A 142 -9.15 -1.34 -1.74
N LEU A 143 -9.06 -2.62 -1.32
CA LEU A 143 -9.04 -3.77 -2.23
C LEU A 143 -10.44 -4.34 -2.47
N ARG A 144 -10.65 -4.96 -3.63
CA ARG A 144 -11.96 -5.48 -4.06
C ARG A 144 -12.64 -6.45 -3.11
N ARG A 145 -11.89 -7.29 -2.38
CA ARG A 145 -12.50 -8.20 -1.40
C ARG A 145 -13.21 -7.44 -0.27
N TRP A 146 -12.75 -6.24 0.06
CA TRP A 146 -13.11 -5.49 1.27
C TRP A 146 -13.88 -4.19 1.00
N ALA A 147 -14.09 -3.84 -0.27
CA ALA A 147 -14.70 -2.59 -0.72
C ALA A 147 -16.19 -2.72 -1.08
#